data_AF-A0A9W5QZC3-F1
#
_entry.id   AF-A0A9W5QZC3-F1
#
_cell.length_a   1.000
_cell.length_b   1.000
_cell.length_c   1.000
_cell.angle_alpha   90.00
_cell.angle_beta   90.00
_cell.angle_gamma   90.00
#
_symmetry.space_group_name_H-M   'P 1'
#
loop_
_entity.id
_entity.type
_entity.pdbx_description
1 polymer ?
#
loop_
_entity_poly.entity_id
_entity_poly.type
_entity_poly.pdbx_seq_one_letter_code
_entity_poly.pdbx_strand_id
1 'polypeptide(L)'
;MSRGRPPKYTDNDLKKILVKIVSQNPGKKLTPSYLENSTGIKRHVWSRRMQETIDKLNQPIQIISRDESQLPLPNVVQLVEHYWENKTGLIKALSHFNETLQNLYGQIRVYDKENEKSKLLRQEIQGKDDKIKELNKELNYYKDLYLKIAVKSSYKSYQDKDGLKNVISISANKYRGLDTDFISNFPELFDDDDDVEEEN
;
A
#
# COMPACT_ATOMS: atom_id res chain seq x y z
N MET A 1 -1.79 -56.39 -42.13
CA MET A 1 -2.21 -54.97 -42.13
C MET A 1 -3.59 -54.87 -41.46
N SER A 2 -3.64 -54.56 -40.16
CA SER A 2 -4.93 -54.57 -39.43
C SER A 2 -5.69 -53.27 -39.67
N ARG A 3 -6.73 -53.34 -40.51
CA ARG A 3 -7.72 -52.28 -40.73
C ARG A 3 -8.72 -52.29 -39.56
N GLY A 4 -8.39 -51.53 -38.51
CA GLY A 4 -9.37 -51.15 -37.49
C GLY A 4 -10.31 -50.05 -38.00
N ARG A 5 -11.48 -49.90 -37.35
CA ARG A 5 -12.42 -48.80 -37.59
C ARG A 5 -11.68 -47.45 -37.53
N PRO A 6 -11.87 -46.53 -38.50
CA PRO A 6 -11.19 -45.24 -38.48
C PRO A 6 -11.56 -44.47 -37.20
N PRO A 7 -10.58 -43.77 -36.59
CA PRO A 7 -10.79 -43.06 -35.34
C PRO A 7 -11.81 -41.94 -35.54
N LYS A 8 -12.75 -41.81 -34.60
CA LYS A 8 -13.82 -40.79 -34.62
C LYS A 8 -13.31 -39.34 -34.53
N TYR A 9 -12.10 -39.15 -34.01
CA TYR A 9 -11.46 -37.84 -33.80
C TYR A 9 -10.00 -37.92 -34.22
N THR A 10 -9.48 -36.89 -34.90
CA THR A 10 -8.04 -36.76 -35.16
C THR A 10 -7.32 -36.23 -33.92
N ASP A 11 -6.00 -36.38 -33.87
CA ASP A 11 -5.20 -35.80 -32.77
C ASP A 11 -5.29 -34.27 -32.75
N ASN A 12 -5.43 -33.64 -33.92
CA ASN A 12 -5.60 -32.19 -34.01
C ASN A 12 -6.94 -31.74 -33.41
N ASP A 13 -8.02 -32.48 -33.67
CA ASP A 13 -9.34 -32.18 -33.10
C ASP A 13 -9.31 -32.26 -31.57
N LEU A 14 -8.64 -33.28 -31.01
CA LEU A 14 -8.48 -33.46 -29.57
C LEU A 14 -7.65 -32.33 -28.94
N LYS A 15 -6.59 -31.86 -29.61
CA LYS A 15 -5.81 -30.70 -29.16
C LYS A 15 -6.64 -29.42 -29.16
N LYS A 16 -7.41 -29.15 -30.21
CA LYS A 16 -8.31 -27.98 -30.28
C LYS A 16 -9.34 -27.98 -29.14
N ILE A 17 -9.88 -29.16 -28.81
CA ILE A 17 -10.81 -29.32 -27.68
C ILE A 17 -10.11 -29.08 -26.33
N LEU A 18 -8.90 -29.62 -26.13
CA LEU A 18 -8.11 -29.39 -24.91
C LEU A 18 -7.87 -27.90 -24.67
N VAL A 19 -7.38 -27.18 -25.68
CA VAL A 19 -7.12 -25.73 -25.61
C VAL A 19 -8.38 -24.95 -25.20
N LYS A 20 -9.53 -25.30 -25.76
CA LYS A 20 -10.82 -24.67 -25.41
C LYS A 20 -11.23 -24.91 -23.95
N ILE A 21 -10.95 -26.09 -23.40
CA ILE A 21 -11.30 -26.41 -22.01
C ILE A 21 -10.38 -25.71 -21.02
N VAL A 22 -9.08 -25.64 -21.35
CA VAL A 22 -8.08 -24.92 -20.56
C VAL A 22 -8.44 -23.44 -20.49
N SER A 23 -8.81 -22.82 -21.62
CA SER A 23 -9.16 -21.39 -21.65
C SER A 23 -10.43 -21.07 -20.87
N GLN A 24 -11.40 -21.98 -20.84
CA GLN A 24 -12.63 -21.82 -20.09
C GLN A 24 -12.48 -22.07 -18.58
N ASN A 25 -11.44 -22.78 -18.15
CA ASN A 25 -11.21 -23.14 -16.75
C ASN A 25 -9.73 -22.99 -16.37
N PRO A 26 -9.20 -21.74 -16.35
CA PRO A 26 -7.80 -21.50 -16.03
C PRO A 26 -7.45 -22.00 -14.62
N GLY A 27 -6.27 -22.61 -14.47
CA GLY A 27 -5.76 -23.10 -13.19
C GLY A 27 -6.33 -24.44 -12.69
N LYS A 28 -7.33 -25.02 -13.38
CA LYS A 28 -7.89 -26.32 -13.00
C LYS A 28 -7.07 -27.48 -13.60
N LYS A 29 -6.64 -28.42 -12.75
CA LYS A 29 -5.91 -29.62 -13.18
C LYS A 29 -6.76 -30.44 -14.16
N LEU A 30 -6.26 -30.64 -15.37
CA LEU A 30 -6.89 -31.44 -16.40
C LEU A 30 -6.68 -32.92 -16.09
N THR A 31 -7.76 -33.67 -15.95
CA THR A 31 -7.69 -35.13 -15.84
C THR A 31 -8.51 -35.77 -16.96
N PRO A 32 -8.15 -36.96 -17.44
CA PRO A 32 -8.94 -37.68 -18.42
C PRO A 32 -10.42 -37.87 -18.02
N SER A 33 -10.72 -38.02 -16.73
CA SER A 33 -12.09 -38.10 -16.21
C SER A 33 -12.81 -36.74 -16.27
N TYR A 34 -12.11 -35.65 -15.95
CA TYR A 34 -12.65 -34.29 -16.09
C TYR A 34 -13.02 -33.98 -17.55
N LEU A 35 -12.13 -34.34 -18.48
CA LEU A 35 -12.35 -34.15 -19.91
C LEU A 35 -13.52 -34.98 -20.44
N GLU A 36 -13.72 -36.20 -19.94
CA GLU A 36 -14.88 -37.02 -20.29
C GLU A 36 -16.19 -36.35 -19.85
N ASN A 37 -16.23 -35.82 -18.62
CA ASN A 37 -17.41 -35.12 -18.11
C ASN A 37 -17.70 -33.82 -18.88
N SER A 38 -16.67 -33.10 -19.32
CA SER A 38 -16.84 -31.81 -20.01
C SER A 38 -17.07 -31.94 -21.51
N THR A 39 -16.64 -33.03 -22.15
CA THR A 39 -16.69 -33.19 -23.62
C THR A 39 -17.54 -34.36 -24.10
N GLY A 40 -17.90 -35.29 -23.22
CA GLY A 40 -18.49 -36.58 -23.58
C GLY A 40 -17.53 -37.53 -24.32
N ILE A 41 -16.25 -37.17 -24.48
CA ILE A 41 -15.25 -38.04 -25.11
C ILE A 41 -14.67 -38.98 -24.05
N LYS A 42 -14.73 -40.28 -24.33
CA LYS A 42 -14.37 -41.32 -23.37
C LYS A 42 -12.96 -41.15 -22.80
N ARG A 43 -12.79 -41.36 -21.49
CA ARG A 43 -11.52 -41.21 -20.74
C ARG A 43 -10.33 -41.90 -21.40
N HIS A 44 -10.52 -43.09 -21.96
CA HIS A 44 -9.44 -43.87 -22.56
C HIS A 44 -8.88 -43.23 -23.84
N VAL A 45 -9.66 -42.39 -24.54
CA VAL A 45 -9.20 -41.67 -25.73
C VAL A 45 -8.18 -40.60 -25.30
N TRP A 46 -8.51 -39.84 -24.26
CA TRP A 46 -7.61 -38.86 -23.65
C TRP A 46 -6.36 -39.51 -23.09
N SER A 47 -6.52 -40.58 -22.31
CA SER A 47 -5.41 -41.25 -21.62
C SER A 47 -4.45 -41.96 -22.59
N ARG A 48 -4.92 -42.41 -23.77
CA ARG A 48 -4.04 -43.09 -24.74
C ARG A 48 -3.38 -42.15 -25.74
N ARG A 49 -4.07 -41.07 -26.15
CA ARG A 49 -3.63 -40.23 -27.28
C ARG A 49 -3.13 -38.86 -26.86
N MET A 50 -3.52 -38.37 -25.68
CA MET A 50 -3.27 -37.00 -25.26
C MET A 50 -2.67 -36.90 -23.85
N GLN A 51 -2.30 -38.02 -23.23
CA GLN A 51 -1.77 -38.03 -21.86
C GLN A 51 -0.53 -37.16 -21.72
N GLU A 52 0.42 -37.27 -22.65
CA GLU A 52 1.63 -36.45 -22.65
C GLU A 52 1.31 -34.95 -22.77
N THR A 53 0.36 -34.58 -23.64
CA THR A 53 -0.09 -33.19 -23.80
C THR A 53 -0.79 -32.68 -22.55
N ILE A 54 -1.65 -33.50 -21.94
CA ILE A 54 -2.35 -33.19 -20.69
C ILE A 54 -1.34 -33.00 -19.55
N ASP A 55 -0.33 -33.85 -19.48
CA ASP A 55 0.71 -33.77 -18.46
C ASP A 55 1.53 -32.48 -18.63
N LYS A 56 1.94 -32.14 -19.86
CA LYS A 56 2.61 -30.86 -20.17
C LYS A 56 1.75 -29.64 -19.80
N LEU A 57 0.46 -29.66 -20.13
CA LEU A 57 -0.46 -28.57 -19.79
C LEU A 57 -0.71 -28.45 -18.28
N ASN A 58 -0.58 -29.54 -17.54
CA ASN A 58 -0.69 -29.58 -16.09
C ASN A 58 0.62 -29.26 -15.37
N GLN A 59 1.77 -29.20 -16.06
CA GLN A 59 3.02 -28.87 -15.40
C GLN A 59 2.93 -27.42 -14.90
N PRO A 60 3.13 -27.19 -13.59
CA PRO A 60 3.23 -25.83 -13.08
C PRO A 60 4.40 -25.15 -13.79
N ILE A 61 4.16 -23.97 -14.35
CA ILE A 61 5.25 -23.12 -14.81
C ILE A 61 6.07 -22.84 -13.55
N GLN A 62 7.27 -23.40 -13.47
CA GLN A 62 8.23 -23.00 -12.45
C GLN A 62 8.73 -21.60 -12.80
N ILE A 63 7.88 -20.59 -12.56
CA ILE A 63 8.35 -19.24 -12.36
C ILE A 63 9.03 -19.30 -10.99
N ILE A 64 10.34 -19.54 -10.99
CA ILE A 64 11.15 -19.40 -9.79
C ILE A 64 11.06 -17.91 -9.42
N SER A 65 10.12 -17.57 -8.55
CA SER A 65 10.13 -16.28 -7.88
C SER A 65 9.55 -16.44 -6.49
N ARG A 66 10.39 -16.14 -5.50
CA ARG A 66 10.02 -16.02 -4.09
C ARG A 66 9.31 -14.68 -3.93
N ASP A 67 8.03 -14.58 -4.25
CA ASP A 67 7.14 -13.53 -3.72
C ASP A 67 5.69 -13.76 -4.19
N GLU A 68 4.74 -13.56 -3.28
CA GLU A 68 3.31 -13.90 -3.41
C GLU A 68 2.51 -12.97 -4.34
N SER A 69 3.16 -12.01 -5.00
CA SER A 69 2.52 -10.99 -5.84
C SER A 69 2.78 -11.23 -7.34
N GLN A 70 2.51 -12.43 -7.84
CA GLN A 70 2.69 -12.72 -9.26
C GLN A 70 1.58 -12.08 -10.11
N LEU A 71 1.99 -11.29 -11.10
CA LEU A 71 1.12 -10.90 -12.21
C LEU A 71 0.64 -12.18 -12.93
N PRO A 72 -0.66 -12.34 -13.21
CA PRO A 72 -1.17 -13.49 -13.94
C PRO A 72 -0.74 -13.40 -15.41
N LEU A 73 0.49 -13.84 -15.70
CA LEU A 73 1.02 -13.83 -17.05
C LEU A 73 0.41 -15.00 -17.85
N PRO A 74 -0.04 -14.77 -19.09
CA PRO A 74 -0.55 -15.83 -19.94
C PRO A 74 0.57 -16.84 -20.24
N ASN A 75 0.22 -18.13 -20.23
CA ASN A 75 1.17 -19.18 -20.58
C ASN A 75 1.57 -19.05 -22.05
N VAL A 76 2.87 -18.82 -22.31
CA VAL A 76 3.41 -18.62 -23.66
C VAL A 76 3.17 -19.83 -24.56
N VAL A 77 3.23 -21.05 -24.02
CA VAL A 77 2.92 -22.28 -24.76
C VAL A 77 1.45 -22.30 -25.15
N GLN A 78 0.54 -21.93 -24.23
CA GLN A 78 -0.89 -21.81 -24.54
C GLN A 78 -1.17 -20.73 -25.58
N LEU A 79 -0.44 -19.60 -25.52
CA LEU A 79 -0.58 -18.51 -26.49
C LEU A 79 -0.19 -18.99 -27.90
N VAL A 80 0.96 -19.65 -28.01
CA VAL A 80 1.47 -20.17 -29.29
C VAL A 80 0.57 -21.29 -29.83
N GLU A 81 0.09 -22.20 -28.98
CA GLU A 81 -0.82 -23.27 -29.39
C GLU A 81 -2.19 -22.74 -29.81
N HIS A 82 -2.73 -21.72 -29.11
CA HIS A 82 -4.02 -21.10 -29.45
C HIS A 82 -4.00 -20.40 -30.81
N TYR A 83 -2.88 -19.77 -31.16
CA TYR A 83 -2.72 -19.01 -32.41
C TYR A 83 -1.86 -19.74 -33.46
N TRP A 84 -1.60 -21.04 -33.33
CA TRP A 84 -0.72 -21.81 -34.22
C TRP A 84 -1.09 -21.69 -35.70
N GLU A 85 -2.39 -21.73 -36.02
CA GLU A 85 -2.92 -21.57 -37.39
C GLU A 85 -3.22 -20.09 -37.74
N ASN A 86 -3.08 -19.15 -36.79
CA ASN A 86 -3.44 -17.74 -36.93
C ASN A 86 -2.29 -16.80 -36.50
N LYS A 87 -1.30 -16.65 -37.41
CA LYS A 87 -0.12 -15.82 -37.20
C LYS A 87 -0.45 -14.35 -36.89
N THR A 88 -1.49 -13.78 -37.51
CA THR A 88 -1.89 -12.37 -37.26
C THR A 88 -2.50 -12.21 -35.87
N GLY A 89 -3.27 -13.19 -35.40
CA GLY A 89 -3.77 -13.25 -34.03
C GLY A 89 -2.66 -13.34 -32.98
N LEU A 90 -1.64 -14.16 -33.25
CA LEU A 90 -0.46 -14.27 -32.36
C LEU A 90 0.31 -12.95 -32.26
N ILE A 91 0.57 -12.30 -33.40
CA ILE A 91 1.26 -11.01 -33.44
C ILE A 91 0.47 -9.97 -32.64
N LYS A 92 -0.86 -9.90 -32.82
CA LYS A 92 -1.71 -8.95 -32.07
C LYS A 92 -1.66 -9.20 -30.56
N ALA A 93 -1.71 -10.46 -30.13
CA ALA A 93 -1.63 -10.83 -28.72
C ALA A 93 -0.26 -10.48 -28.10
N LEU A 94 0.83 -10.74 -28.82
CA LEU A 94 2.18 -10.38 -28.39
C LEU A 94 2.40 -8.87 -28.37
N SER A 95 1.86 -8.13 -29.34
CA SER A 95 1.91 -6.66 -29.35
C SER A 95 1.17 -6.08 -28.15
N HIS A 96 -0.02 -6.60 -27.83
CA HIS A 96 -0.77 -6.16 -26.65
C HIS A 96 -0.01 -6.46 -25.35
N PHE A 97 0.64 -7.62 -25.26
CA PHE A 97 1.49 -7.97 -24.13
C PHE A 97 2.70 -7.01 -24.00
N ASN A 98 3.31 -6.63 -25.11
CA ASN A 98 4.42 -5.67 -25.09
C ASN A 98 3.95 -4.28 -24.64
N GLU A 99 2.76 -3.84 -25.09
CA GLU A 99 2.13 -2.60 -24.63
C GLU A 99 1.87 -2.61 -23.12
N THR A 100 1.29 -3.68 -22.58
CA THR A 100 1.00 -3.77 -21.14
C THR A 100 2.28 -3.76 -20.32
N LEU A 101 3.34 -4.43 -20.80
CA LEU A 101 4.65 -4.43 -20.15
C LEU A 101 5.30 -3.04 -20.17
N GLN A 102 5.23 -2.32 -21.29
CA GLN A 102 5.73 -0.94 -21.39
C GLN A 102 4.94 0.00 -20.46
N ASN A 103 3.62 -0.15 -20.38
CA ASN A 103 2.78 0.62 -19.47
C ASN A 103 3.12 0.33 -18.00
N LEU A 104 3.31 -0.93 -17.64
CA LEU A 104 3.72 -1.34 -16.29
C LEU A 104 5.08 -0.73 -15.92
N TYR A 105 6.05 -0.80 -16.83
CA TYR A 105 7.36 -0.19 -16.64
C TYR A 105 7.28 1.34 -16.46
N GLY A 106 6.41 2.00 -17.23
CA GLY A 106 6.12 3.42 -17.08
C GLY A 106 5.55 3.75 -15.69
N GLN A 107 4.58 2.96 -15.21
CA GLN A 107 3.98 3.14 -13.88
C GLN A 107 5.00 2.94 -12.76
N ILE A 108 5.85 1.91 -12.84
CA ILE A 108 6.92 1.67 -11.86
C ILE A 108 7.84 2.89 -11.77
N ARG A 109 8.26 3.46 -12.90
CA ARG A 109 9.11 4.65 -12.90
C ARG A 109 8.46 5.88 -12.27
N VAL A 110 7.15 6.05 -12.44
CA VAL A 110 6.39 7.13 -11.78
C VAL A 110 6.31 6.87 -10.28
N TYR A 111 6.00 5.63 -9.89
CA TYR A 111 5.95 5.21 -8.50
C TYR A 111 7.28 5.43 -7.77
N ASP A 112 8.41 5.05 -8.39
CA ASP A 112 9.74 5.25 -7.82
C ASP A 112 10.04 6.74 -7.56
N LYS A 113 9.67 7.61 -8.52
CA LYS A 113 9.82 9.07 -8.34
C LYS A 113 8.98 9.60 -7.19
N GLU A 114 7.75 9.13 -7.06
CA GLU A 114 6.85 9.57 -5.99
C GLU A 114 7.30 9.02 -4.63
N ASN A 115 7.86 7.81 -4.60
CA ASN A 115 8.44 7.21 -3.41
C ASN A 115 9.68 7.98 -2.93
N GLU A 116 10.57 8.39 -3.83
CA GLU A 116 11.71 9.24 -3.50
C GLU A 116 11.26 10.61 -2.94
N LYS A 117 10.23 11.23 -3.53
CA LYS A 117 9.63 12.45 -2.97
C LYS A 117 9.04 12.21 -1.57
N SER A 118 8.30 11.13 -1.38
CA SER A 118 7.74 10.77 -0.06
C SER A 118 8.84 10.61 0.98
N LYS A 119 9.97 10.00 0.61
CA LYS A 119 11.14 9.84 1.48
C LYS A 119 11.74 11.18 1.88
N LEU A 120 11.92 12.11 0.93
CA LEU A 120 12.41 13.46 1.20
C LEU A 120 11.45 14.24 2.12
N LEU A 121 10.14 14.19 1.85
CA LEU A 121 9.14 14.83 2.70
C LEU A 121 9.14 14.27 4.14
N ARG A 122 9.29 12.96 4.30
CA ARG A 122 9.42 12.35 5.64
C ARG A 122 10.66 12.86 6.39
N GLN A 123 11.78 13.03 5.69
CA GLN A 123 12.98 13.60 6.28
C GLN A 123 12.77 15.07 6.69
N GLU A 124 12.09 15.86 5.86
CA GLU A 124 11.76 17.25 6.18
C GLU A 124 10.82 17.36 7.40
N ILE A 125 9.77 16.52 7.45
CA ILE A 125 8.85 16.44 8.59
C ILE A 125 9.63 16.10 9.86
N GLN A 126 10.49 15.09 9.82
CA GLN A 126 11.31 14.72 10.97
C GLN A 126 12.20 15.89 11.43
N GLY A 127 12.82 16.62 10.50
CA GLY A 127 13.61 17.80 10.82
C GLY A 127 12.80 18.92 11.49
N LYS A 128 11.57 19.17 11.01
CA LYS A 128 10.65 20.15 11.63
C LYS A 128 10.20 19.70 13.03
N ASP A 129 9.87 18.43 13.21
CA ASP A 129 9.49 17.88 14.51
C ASP A 129 10.60 18.02 15.56
N ASP A 130 11.84 17.76 15.15
CA ASP A 130 13.00 17.93 16.03
C ASP A 130 13.19 19.42 16.41
N LYS A 131 12.96 20.34 15.46
CA LYS A 131 13.02 21.78 15.76
C LYS A 131 11.91 22.23 16.69
N ILE A 132 10.69 21.72 16.52
CA ILE A 132 9.56 22.00 17.42
C ILE A 132 9.88 21.52 18.84
N LYS A 133 10.47 20.33 18.99
CA LYS A 133 10.89 19.81 20.30
C LYS A 133 11.95 20.69 20.96
N GLU A 134 12.90 21.21 20.20
CA GLU A 134 13.92 22.14 20.71
C GLU A 134 13.29 23.46 21.18
N LEU A 135 12.46 24.09 20.33
CA LEU A 135 11.77 25.33 20.67
C LEU A 135 10.86 25.17 21.88
N ASN A 136 10.16 24.04 22.02
CA ASN A 136 9.35 23.77 23.20
C ASN A 136 10.18 23.64 24.48
N LYS A 137 11.39 23.07 24.41
CA LYS A 137 12.30 23.03 25.56
C LYS A 137 12.76 24.43 25.95
N GLU A 138 13.15 25.25 24.97
CA GLU A 138 13.55 26.65 25.20
C GLU A 138 12.39 27.45 25.81
N LEU A 139 11.19 27.32 25.26
CA LEU A 139 10.00 28.00 25.74
C LEU A 139 9.67 27.61 27.19
N ASN A 140 9.74 26.32 27.52
CA ASN A 140 9.55 25.85 28.89
C ASN A 140 10.65 26.37 29.84
N TYR A 141 11.90 26.41 29.39
CA TYR A 141 13.00 26.99 30.16
C TYR A 141 12.77 28.48 30.44
N TYR A 142 12.37 29.26 29.44
CA TYR A 142 12.07 30.68 29.63
C TYR A 142 10.82 30.91 30.49
N LYS A 143 9.79 30.08 30.38
CA LYS A 143 8.62 30.11 31.26
C LYS A 143 9.03 29.90 32.72
N ASP A 144 9.84 28.89 33.01
CA ASP A 144 10.33 28.60 34.37
C ASP A 144 11.23 29.73 34.89
N LEU A 145 12.13 30.25 34.06
CA LEU A 145 12.96 31.41 34.39
C LEU A 145 12.11 32.63 34.75
N TYR A 146 11.12 32.93 33.91
CA TYR A 146 10.20 34.04 34.12
C TYR A 146 9.44 33.90 35.44
N LEU A 147 8.87 32.72 35.71
CA LEU A 147 8.14 32.44 36.95
C LEU A 147 9.05 32.58 38.17
N LYS A 148 10.29 32.08 38.11
CA LYS A 148 11.30 32.26 39.16
C LYS A 148 11.63 33.73 39.41
N ILE A 149 11.81 34.52 38.35
CA ILE A 149 12.09 35.96 38.46
C ILE A 149 10.87 36.70 39.03
N ALA A 150 9.67 36.38 38.56
CA ALA A 150 8.43 36.98 39.05
C ALA A 150 8.23 36.70 40.55
N VAL A 151 8.45 35.45 40.99
CA VAL A 151 8.44 35.09 42.42
C VAL A 151 9.51 35.84 43.20
N LYS A 152 10.77 35.88 42.71
CA LYS A 152 11.85 36.65 43.37
C LYS A 152 11.50 38.14 43.49
N SER A 153 10.87 38.71 42.47
CA SER A 153 10.45 40.11 42.46
C SER A 153 9.43 40.44 43.54
N SER A 154 8.69 39.46 44.06
CA SER A 154 7.73 39.69 45.16
C SER A 154 8.41 39.96 46.51
N TYR A 155 9.67 39.55 46.67
CA TYR A 155 10.43 39.70 47.91
C TYR A 155 11.28 40.98 47.92
N LYS A 156 11.06 41.84 48.92
CA LYS A 156 11.77 43.13 49.09
C LYS A 156 13.31 43.01 49.07
N SER A 157 13.84 41.98 49.72
CA SER A 157 15.30 41.75 49.81
C SER A 157 15.96 41.50 48.45
N TYR A 158 15.23 40.88 47.51
CA TYR A 158 15.72 40.63 46.16
C TYR A 158 15.43 41.81 45.22
N GLN A 159 14.39 42.61 45.48
CA GLN A 159 14.14 43.87 44.76
C GLN A 159 15.32 44.84 44.92
N ASP A 160 15.80 45.02 46.15
CA ASP A 160 16.85 45.98 46.46
C ASP A 160 18.24 45.50 46.00
N LYS A 161 18.49 44.18 45.98
CA LYS A 161 19.76 43.58 45.52
C LYS A 161 19.88 43.46 44.01
N ASP A 162 18.82 42.99 43.36
CA ASP A 162 18.84 42.61 41.94
C ASP A 162 18.19 43.67 41.04
N GLY A 163 17.75 44.81 41.62
CA GLY A 163 17.08 45.89 40.88
C GLY A 163 15.69 45.50 40.34
N LEU A 164 15.05 44.51 40.94
CA LEU A 164 13.77 43.98 40.49
C LEU A 164 12.60 44.84 40.98
N LYS A 165 11.60 45.07 40.12
CA LYS A 165 10.33 45.68 40.49
C LYS A 165 9.30 44.57 40.71
N ASN A 166 8.51 44.64 41.79
CA ASN A 166 7.49 43.64 42.05
C ASN A 166 6.47 43.58 40.91
N VAL A 167 6.40 42.43 40.23
CA VAL A 167 5.44 42.17 39.16
C VAL A 167 4.22 41.37 39.64
N ILE A 168 4.31 40.74 40.82
CA ILE A 168 3.23 40.00 41.46
C ILE A 168 2.80 40.78 42.71
N SER A 169 2.03 41.85 42.54
CA SER A 169 1.51 42.62 43.68
C SER A 169 0.02 42.38 43.89
N ILE A 170 -0.32 41.60 44.91
CA ILE A 170 -1.71 41.42 45.39
C ILE A 170 -2.30 42.76 45.87
N SER A 171 -1.45 43.70 46.28
CA SER A 171 -1.85 45.01 46.79
C SER A 171 -2.21 46.06 45.73
N ALA A 172 -1.96 45.80 44.43
CA ALA A 172 -2.36 46.75 43.38
C ALA A 172 -3.87 46.84 43.21
N ASN A 173 -4.61 45.76 43.56
CA ASN A 173 -6.06 45.73 43.62
C ASN A 173 -6.52 45.42 45.04
N LYS A 174 -6.57 46.46 45.88
CA LYS A 174 -7.00 46.39 47.30
C LYS A 174 -8.37 45.70 47.52
N TYR A 175 -9.18 45.55 46.48
CA TYR A 175 -10.54 45.00 46.56
C TYR A 175 -10.67 43.52 46.12
N ARG A 176 -9.66 42.93 45.47
CA ARG A 176 -9.74 41.52 45.00
C ARG A 176 -9.04 40.51 45.92
N GLY A 177 -8.12 40.96 46.77
CA GLY A 177 -7.37 40.07 47.69
C GLY A 177 -8.16 39.53 48.88
N LEU A 178 -9.44 39.86 49.00
CA LEU A 178 -10.33 39.39 50.08
C LEU A 178 -11.40 38.41 49.59
N ASP A 179 -11.49 38.18 48.28
CA ASP A 179 -12.53 37.34 47.70
C ASP A 179 -11.94 35.96 47.40
N THR A 180 -12.52 34.92 48.00
CA THR A 180 -11.99 33.54 47.95
C THR A 180 -12.20 32.85 46.60
N ASP A 181 -12.92 33.50 45.68
CA ASP A 181 -13.27 32.93 44.39
C ASP A 181 -12.21 33.27 43.34
N PHE A 182 -11.20 32.41 43.25
CA PHE A 182 -10.02 32.60 42.39
C PHE A 182 -10.37 32.57 40.89
N ILE A 183 -11.39 31.78 40.53
CA ILE A 183 -11.85 31.58 39.14
C ILE A 183 -12.46 32.87 38.59
N SER A 184 -13.32 33.53 39.37
CA SER A 184 -13.97 34.77 38.94
C SER A 184 -13.02 35.98 38.92
N ASN A 185 -11.96 35.98 39.74
CA ASN A 185 -11.07 37.13 39.87
C ASN A 185 -9.93 37.14 38.86
N PHE A 186 -9.60 35.97 38.31
CA PHE A 186 -8.54 35.77 37.32
C PHE A 186 -9.00 34.85 36.17
N PRO A 187 -10.08 35.18 35.45
CA PRO A 187 -10.60 34.34 34.37
C PRO A 187 -9.55 34.09 33.27
N GLU A 188 -8.70 35.07 33.00
CA GLU A 188 -7.57 35.01 32.05
C GLU A 188 -6.54 33.89 32.35
N LEU A 189 -6.52 33.32 33.56
CA LEU A 189 -5.64 32.20 33.93
C LEU A 189 -6.29 30.82 33.78
N PHE A 190 -7.61 30.79 33.53
CA PHE A 190 -8.44 29.59 33.50
C PHE A 190 -9.36 29.52 32.28
N ASP A 191 -9.38 30.56 31.44
CA ASP A 191 -9.92 30.48 30.08
C ASP A 191 -8.97 29.56 29.30
N ASP A 192 -9.35 28.28 29.26
CA ASP A 192 -8.82 27.34 28.28
C ASP A 192 -9.17 27.91 26.90
N ASP A 193 -8.16 28.38 26.17
CA ASP A 193 -8.23 28.63 24.72
C ASP A 193 -8.48 27.29 24.01
N ASP A 194 -9.73 26.80 24.13
CA ASP A 194 -10.34 25.73 23.35
C ASP A 194 -11.13 26.31 22.16
N ASP A 195 -10.77 27.52 21.69
CA ASP A 195 -11.18 28.00 20.37
C ASP A 195 -10.21 27.43 19.32
N VAL A 196 -10.32 26.11 19.10
CA VAL A 196 -10.01 25.54 17.80
C VAL A 196 -11.10 26.05 16.86
N GLU A 197 -10.82 27.14 16.16
CA GLU A 197 -11.60 27.56 15.00
C GLU A 197 -11.58 26.41 13.98
N GLU A 198 -12.66 25.62 13.94
CA GLU A 198 -13.02 24.81 12.78
C GLU A 198 -13.39 25.76 11.63
N GLU A 199 -12.42 26.12 10.80
CA GLU A 199 -12.69 26.71 9.49
C GLU A 199 -13.34 25.65 8.58
N ASN A 200 -14.54 26.00 8.10
CA ASN A 200 -15.30 25.31 7.05
C ASN A 200 -14.67 25.49 5.66
#